data_AF-M0JBI4-F1
#
_entry.id   AF-M0JBI4-F1
#
_cell.length_a   1.000
_cell.length_b   1.000
_cell.length_c   1.000
_cell.angle_alpha   90.00
_cell.angle_beta   90.00
_cell.angle_gamma   90.00
#
_symmetry.space_group_name_H-M   'P 1'
#
loop_
_entity.id
_entity.type
_entity.pdbx_description
1 polymer ?
#
loop_
_entity_poly.entity_id
_entity_poly.type
_entity_poly.pdbx_seq_one_letter_code
_entity_poly.pdbx_strand_id
1 'polypeptide(L)'
;MSLERPDPALDDDAVLLVGHGSRREESNEQVRTLAAKLESRLSVPVDAAYIELAEPSIDDAIESMAPTCRTMTVVPLSLFAASHVKNDVPLAVQRARATHDDTEFRFGSHLGIHPSLVDLLDERARAVESDLGVDRETDDVAVVLCARGSSDPDSNGDVHKLARLLYEGREFTRVESAFIGVTTPRLEETLHTVAKDRPDAVVVLPYMLGDGVLTERIVDKAETFDEEYPYVDAGASGPLGTDDRVVETLADRYREARTGSVEMSCDTCKYKVELAGYEDDEGGARAMLRSLVHQAEHADRSDVDDDPHVHDAPEKHVAVCTNQTCAASGAATVLERLRQGVRDADDCDVHVSRSSCLGQCGDGPIVAVYPDSVWYGGVTPDDTDRIVSSHLERDRIVSNLVHQSL
;
A
#
# COMPACT_ATOMS: atom_id res chain seq x y z
N MET A 1 -22.29 27.91 -39.77
CA MET A 1 -22.82 27.45 -38.47
C MET A 1 -22.87 25.94 -38.51
N SER A 2 -21.75 25.31 -38.18
CA SER A 2 -21.67 23.87 -38.02
C SER A 2 -22.33 23.54 -36.69
N LEU A 3 -23.40 22.77 -36.73
CA LEU A 3 -24.05 22.24 -35.54
C LEU A 3 -23.08 21.24 -34.89
N GLU A 4 -22.68 21.53 -33.66
CA GLU A 4 -21.98 20.59 -32.79
C GLU A 4 -22.80 19.29 -32.71
N ARG A 5 -22.13 18.16 -32.91
CA ARG A 5 -22.74 16.84 -32.70
C ARG A 5 -22.97 16.67 -31.19
N PRO A 6 -24.08 16.07 -30.74
CA PRO A 6 -24.22 15.69 -29.34
C PRO A 6 -23.05 14.77 -28.95
N ASP A 7 -22.46 15.02 -27.79
CA ASP A 7 -21.52 14.10 -27.12
C ASP A 7 -22.21 12.71 -27.08
N PRO A 8 -21.53 11.59 -27.41
CA PRO A 8 -22.17 10.28 -27.38
C PRO A 8 -22.76 10.06 -25.99
N ALA A 9 -24.04 9.67 -25.97
CA ALA A 9 -24.91 9.79 -24.81
C ALA A 9 -24.31 9.17 -23.55
N LEU A 10 -24.27 9.94 -22.45
CA LEU A 10 -23.96 9.49 -21.09
C LEU A 10 -24.88 8.33 -20.62
N ASP A 11 -25.99 8.09 -21.34
CA ASP A 11 -27.03 7.13 -20.99
C ASP A 11 -26.57 5.66 -21.01
N ASP A 12 -25.41 5.35 -21.61
CA ASP A 12 -24.85 3.99 -21.69
C ASP A 12 -23.53 3.80 -20.91
N ASP A 13 -23.05 4.82 -20.20
CA ASP A 13 -21.83 4.77 -19.39
C ASP A 13 -22.15 4.32 -17.95
N ALA A 14 -21.20 3.67 -17.30
CA ALA A 14 -21.22 3.41 -15.86
C ALA A 14 -19.82 3.53 -15.26
N VAL A 15 -19.75 3.80 -13.95
CA VAL A 15 -18.49 3.86 -13.19
C VAL A 15 -18.51 2.80 -12.10
N LEU A 16 -17.41 2.07 -11.98
CA LEU A 16 -17.14 1.20 -10.84
C LEU A 16 -16.03 1.82 -9.99
N LEU A 17 -16.40 2.34 -8.81
CA LEU A 17 -15.45 2.91 -7.86
C LEU A 17 -14.87 1.77 -7.01
N VAL A 18 -13.57 1.51 -7.14
CA VAL A 18 -12.93 0.37 -6.50
C VAL A 18 -12.16 0.80 -5.26
N GLY A 19 -12.73 0.55 -4.09
CA GLY A 19 -12.05 0.69 -2.80
C GLY A 19 -11.15 -0.51 -2.49
N HIS A 20 -10.25 -0.35 -1.52
CA HIS A 20 -9.50 -1.48 -0.97
C HIS A 20 -10.45 -2.45 -0.25
N GLY A 21 -11.34 -1.90 0.59
CA GLY A 21 -12.24 -2.63 1.47
C GLY A 21 -11.70 -2.69 2.88
N SER A 22 -12.61 -2.83 3.84
CA SER A 22 -12.31 -2.82 5.26
C SER A 22 -13.27 -3.72 6.00
N ARG A 23 -12.80 -4.27 7.13
CA ARG A 23 -13.67 -4.95 8.09
C ARG A 23 -14.56 -3.99 8.87
N ARG A 24 -14.15 -2.71 8.95
CA ARG A 24 -14.95 -1.66 9.56
C ARG A 24 -15.98 -1.18 8.55
N GLU A 25 -17.25 -1.49 8.81
CA GLU A 25 -18.34 -1.12 7.91
C GLU A 25 -18.45 0.39 7.70
N GLU A 26 -18.06 1.19 8.69
CA GLU A 26 -17.94 2.65 8.58
C GLU A 26 -16.99 3.10 7.46
N SER A 27 -15.85 2.41 7.30
CA SER A 27 -14.91 2.69 6.20
C SER A 27 -15.50 2.35 4.83
N ASN A 28 -16.28 1.26 4.75
CA ASN A 28 -16.96 0.86 3.52
C ASN A 28 -18.07 1.86 3.17
N GLU A 29 -18.80 2.35 4.18
CA GLU A 29 -19.83 3.37 4.01
C GLU A 29 -19.26 4.70 3.49
N GLN A 30 -18.03 5.06 3.85
CA GLN A 30 -17.33 6.21 3.27
C GLN A 30 -17.10 6.03 1.76
N VAL A 31 -16.74 4.82 1.30
CA VAL A 31 -16.60 4.50 -0.13
C VAL A 31 -17.93 4.62 -0.86
N ARG A 32 -19.01 4.06 -0.28
CA ARG A 32 -20.36 4.17 -0.86
C ARG A 32 -20.86 5.62 -0.91
N THR A 33 -20.53 6.42 0.12
CA THR A 33 -20.81 7.86 0.14
C THR A 33 -20.10 8.59 -0.99
N LEU A 34 -18.82 8.28 -1.22
CA LEU A 34 -18.07 8.85 -2.35
C LEU A 34 -18.66 8.42 -3.70
N ALA A 35 -19.07 7.16 -3.85
CA ALA A 35 -19.73 6.66 -5.05
C ALA A 35 -21.05 7.43 -5.32
N ALA A 36 -21.91 7.59 -4.33
CA ALA A 36 -23.17 8.33 -4.46
C ALA A 36 -22.96 9.83 -4.79
N LYS A 37 -21.95 10.46 -4.17
CA LYS A 37 -21.56 11.84 -4.52
C LYS A 37 -21.03 11.94 -5.94
N LEU A 38 -20.24 10.96 -6.38
CA LEU A 38 -19.69 10.89 -7.73
C LEU A 38 -20.80 10.69 -8.77
N GLU A 39 -21.76 9.80 -8.51
CA GLU A 39 -22.97 9.61 -9.33
C GLU A 39 -23.74 10.91 -9.49
N SER A 40 -24.00 11.60 -8.38
CA SER A 40 -24.68 12.89 -8.38
C SER A 40 -23.93 13.94 -9.21
N ARG A 41 -22.60 13.94 -9.17
CA ARG A 41 -21.75 14.90 -9.90
C ARG A 41 -21.63 14.56 -11.39
N LEU A 42 -21.57 13.28 -11.74
CA LEU A 42 -21.38 12.83 -13.13
C LEU A 42 -22.70 12.66 -13.89
N SER A 43 -23.81 12.44 -13.19
CA SER A 43 -25.09 12.00 -13.78
C SER A 43 -24.93 10.71 -14.59
N VAL A 44 -24.08 9.81 -14.10
CA VAL A 44 -23.77 8.49 -14.66
C VAL A 44 -23.86 7.48 -13.50
N PRO A 45 -24.45 6.29 -13.68
CA PRO A 45 -24.50 5.27 -12.65
C PRO A 45 -23.11 4.98 -12.05
N VAL A 46 -22.99 5.01 -10.73
CA VAL A 46 -21.76 4.65 -10.01
C VAL A 46 -22.09 3.63 -8.94
N ASP A 47 -21.33 2.53 -8.92
CA ASP A 47 -21.37 1.57 -7.82
C ASP A 47 -19.99 1.40 -7.19
N ALA A 48 -19.96 0.85 -5.97
CA ALA A 48 -18.75 0.58 -5.22
C ALA A 48 -18.42 -0.92 -5.27
N ALA A 49 -17.14 -1.23 -5.45
CA ALA A 49 -16.60 -2.58 -5.27
C ALA A 49 -15.32 -2.55 -4.46
N TYR A 50 -14.95 -3.71 -3.92
CA TYR A 50 -13.82 -3.82 -3.01
C TYR A 50 -12.83 -4.89 -3.47
N ILE A 51 -11.55 -4.53 -3.43
CA ILE A 51 -10.44 -5.44 -3.73
C ILE A 51 -10.50 -6.64 -2.79
N GLU A 52 -10.69 -6.40 -1.49
CA GLU A 52 -10.65 -7.38 -0.42
C GLU A 52 -11.59 -7.00 0.74
N LEU A 53 -11.79 -7.90 1.71
CA LEU A 53 -12.43 -7.67 3.02
C LEU A 53 -13.90 -7.24 3.05
N ALA A 54 -14.45 -6.73 1.96
CA ALA A 54 -15.81 -6.19 1.88
C ALA A 54 -16.51 -6.64 0.59
N GLU A 55 -17.83 -6.53 0.55
CA GLU A 55 -18.65 -6.90 -0.62
C GLU A 55 -19.34 -5.68 -1.24
N PRO A 56 -19.57 -5.66 -2.56
CA PRO A 56 -19.25 -6.73 -3.53
C PRO A 56 -17.77 -6.77 -3.95
N SER A 57 -17.31 -7.92 -4.43
CA SER A 57 -15.99 -8.02 -5.07
C SER A 57 -15.99 -7.28 -6.42
N ILE A 58 -14.80 -6.97 -6.95
CA ILE A 58 -14.67 -6.35 -8.28
C ILE A 58 -15.33 -7.22 -9.35
N ASP A 59 -15.10 -8.54 -9.29
CA ASP A 59 -15.64 -9.48 -10.28
C ASP A 59 -17.17 -9.57 -10.19
N ASP A 60 -17.74 -9.64 -8.97
CA ASP A 60 -19.21 -9.71 -8.77
C ASP A 60 -19.90 -8.41 -9.19
N ALA A 61 -19.31 -7.26 -8.87
CA ALA A 61 -19.85 -5.96 -9.25
C ALA A 61 -19.82 -5.78 -10.77
N ILE A 62 -18.74 -6.19 -11.43
CA ILE A 62 -18.66 -6.21 -12.90
C ILE A 62 -19.72 -7.14 -13.48
N GLU A 63 -19.89 -8.35 -12.96
CA GLU A 63 -20.89 -9.30 -13.47
C GLU A 63 -22.32 -8.73 -13.36
N SER A 64 -22.61 -8.00 -12.28
CA SER A 64 -23.89 -7.35 -12.06
C SER A 64 -24.13 -6.14 -12.99
N MET A 65 -23.11 -5.30 -13.16
CA MET A 65 -23.25 -4.00 -13.86
C MET A 65 -22.94 -4.06 -15.36
N ALA A 66 -22.09 -4.97 -15.84
CA ALA A 66 -21.71 -5.03 -17.24
C ALA A 66 -22.92 -5.18 -18.19
N PRO A 67 -23.95 -5.98 -17.88
CA PRO A 67 -25.14 -6.10 -18.73
C PRO A 67 -26.00 -4.84 -18.85
N THR A 68 -25.79 -3.83 -17.97
CA THR A 68 -26.62 -2.62 -17.91
C THR A 68 -26.00 -1.41 -18.61
N CYS A 69 -24.74 -1.51 -19.05
CA CYS A 69 -24.01 -0.42 -19.69
C CYS A 69 -23.24 -0.91 -20.93
N ARG A 70 -22.97 0.00 -21.88
CA ARG A 70 -22.08 -0.29 -23.02
C ARG A 70 -20.64 0.00 -22.68
N THR A 71 -20.40 0.91 -21.75
CA THR A 71 -19.06 1.28 -21.33
C THR A 71 -18.98 1.39 -19.83
N MET A 72 -18.04 0.66 -19.24
CA MET A 72 -17.75 0.71 -17.81
C MET A 72 -16.37 1.29 -17.57
N THR A 73 -16.29 2.33 -16.75
CA THR A 73 -15.02 2.90 -16.30
C THR A 73 -14.72 2.48 -14.88
N VAL A 74 -13.66 1.72 -14.69
CA VAL A 74 -13.18 1.28 -13.37
C VAL A 74 -12.20 2.32 -12.83
N VAL A 75 -12.54 2.96 -11.70
CA VAL A 75 -11.74 4.01 -11.08
C VAL A 75 -11.26 3.54 -9.70
N PRO A 76 -9.94 3.36 -9.49
CA PRO A 76 -9.42 2.99 -8.18
C PRO A 76 -9.53 4.15 -7.17
N LEU A 77 -10.23 3.92 -6.06
CA LEU A 77 -10.20 4.78 -4.88
C LEU A 77 -8.96 4.46 -4.06
N SER A 78 -7.81 4.92 -4.56
CA SER A 78 -6.52 4.78 -3.88
C SER A 78 -5.77 6.11 -3.91
N LEU A 79 -5.11 6.45 -2.79
CA LEU A 79 -4.36 7.68 -2.68
C LEU A 79 -3.11 7.69 -3.57
N PHE A 80 -2.40 6.57 -3.66
CA PHE A 80 -1.22 6.39 -4.51
C PHE A 80 -1.18 4.99 -5.14
N ALA A 81 -0.52 4.86 -6.29
CA ALA A 81 -0.42 3.59 -6.99
C ALA A 81 0.63 2.66 -6.37
N ALA A 82 0.17 1.55 -5.82
CA ALA A 82 0.99 0.39 -5.42
C ALA A 82 0.48 -0.89 -6.11
N SER A 83 0.75 -2.07 -5.54
CA SER A 83 0.39 -3.37 -6.14
C SER A 83 -1.08 -3.48 -6.56
N HIS A 84 -2.02 -2.99 -5.75
CA HIS A 84 -3.46 -3.08 -6.08
C HIS A 84 -3.83 -2.30 -7.35
N VAL A 85 -3.36 -1.06 -7.46
CA VAL A 85 -3.62 -0.20 -8.63
C VAL A 85 -2.82 -0.67 -9.84
N LYS A 86 -1.58 -1.14 -9.64
CA LYS A 86 -0.65 -1.54 -10.71
C LYS A 86 -0.93 -2.96 -11.24
N ASN A 87 -1.51 -3.85 -10.45
CA ASN A 87 -1.68 -5.27 -10.80
C ASN A 87 -3.09 -5.80 -10.54
N ASP A 88 -3.62 -5.72 -9.31
CA ASP A 88 -4.86 -6.44 -8.94
C ASP A 88 -6.09 -5.95 -9.69
N VAL A 89 -6.33 -4.64 -9.70
CA VAL A 89 -7.47 -4.05 -10.42
C VAL A 89 -7.29 -4.21 -11.94
N PRO A 90 -6.11 -3.94 -12.54
CA PRO A 90 -5.87 -4.25 -13.95
C PRO A 90 -6.11 -5.73 -14.33
N LEU A 91 -5.78 -6.67 -13.44
CA LEU A 91 -6.02 -8.10 -13.66
C LEU A 91 -7.51 -8.41 -13.70
N ALA A 92 -8.30 -7.87 -12.75
CA ALA A 92 -9.75 -8.00 -12.75
C ALA A 92 -10.38 -7.40 -14.03
N VAL A 93 -9.95 -6.20 -14.42
CA VAL A 93 -10.40 -5.55 -15.67
C VAL A 93 -10.03 -6.38 -16.91
N GLN A 94 -8.84 -7.00 -16.95
CA GLN A 94 -8.47 -7.88 -18.05
C GLN A 94 -9.35 -9.13 -18.13
N ARG A 95 -9.71 -9.74 -16.99
CA ARG A 95 -10.65 -10.87 -16.97
C ARG A 95 -12.02 -10.46 -17.47
N ALA A 96 -12.53 -9.32 -16.99
CA ALA A 96 -13.81 -8.76 -17.43
C ALA A 96 -13.87 -8.55 -18.94
N ARG A 97 -12.79 -8.02 -19.54
CA ARG A 97 -12.66 -7.87 -21.00
C ARG A 97 -12.67 -9.19 -21.76
N ALA A 98 -12.29 -10.29 -21.13
CA ALA A 98 -12.29 -11.62 -21.74
C ALA A 98 -13.63 -12.35 -21.58
N THR A 99 -14.49 -11.92 -20.64
CA THR A 99 -15.78 -12.56 -20.35
C THR A 99 -17.00 -11.77 -20.82
N HIS A 100 -16.88 -10.45 -21.02
CA HIS A 100 -17.97 -9.57 -21.43
C HIS A 100 -17.66 -8.87 -22.76
N ASP A 101 -18.00 -9.52 -23.87
CA ASP A 101 -17.72 -9.01 -25.23
C ASP A 101 -18.55 -7.77 -25.62
N ASP A 102 -19.71 -7.57 -24.99
CA ASP A 102 -20.67 -6.49 -25.30
C ASP A 102 -20.42 -5.19 -24.50
N THR A 103 -19.45 -5.18 -23.58
CA THR A 103 -19.14 -4.04 -22.70
C THR A 103 -17.70 -3.58 -22.90
N GLU A 104 -17.50 -2.29 -23.22
CA GLU A 104 -16.18 -1.68 -23.26
C GLU A 104 -15.69 -1.34 -21.85
N PHE A 105 -14.54 -1.87 -21.44
CA PHE A 105 -13.93 -1.53 -20.14
C PHE A 105 -12.81 -0.51 -20.28
N ARG A 106 -12.92 0.59 -19.51
CA ARG A 106 -11.89 1.61 -19.34
C ARG A 106 -11.32 1.55 -17.93
N PHE A 107 -10.04 1.88 -17.80
CA PHE A 107 -9.35 1.93 -16.52
C PHE A 107 -8.90 3.36 -16.25
N GLY A 108 -9.43 3.97 -15.20
CA GLY A 108 -9.04 5.30 -14.75
C GLY A 108 -7.81 5.27 -13.86
N SER A 109 -7.17 6.43 -13.69
CA SER A 109 -6.09 6.56 -12.71
C SER A 109 -6.65 6.60 -11.29
N HIS A 110 -5.75 6.40 -10.34
CA HIS A 110 -5.98 6.58 -8.91
C HIS A 110 -6.03 8.08 -8.56
N LEU A 111 -6.34 8.45 -7.31
CA LEU A 111 -6.42 9.85 -6.89
C LEU A 111 -5.09 10.58 -7.16
N GLY A 112 -3.99 9.99 -6.69
CA GLY A 112 -2.64 10.46 -6.93
C GLY A 112 -2.43 11.88 -6.40
N ILE A 113 -1.61 12.64 -7.11
CA ILE A 113 -1.37 14.04 -6.84
C ILE A 113 -2.35 14.87 -7.66
N HIS A 114 -3.16 15.67 -7.00
CA HIS A 114 -4.16 16.52 -7.64
C HIS A 114 -4.28 17.88 -6.93
N PRO A 115 -4.43 19.00 -7.67
CA PRO A 115 -4.57 20.34 -7.07
C PRO A 115 -5.67 20.41 -6.01
N SER A 116 -6.85 19.81 -6.26
CA SER A 116 -7.95 19.80 -5.29
C SER A 116 -7.58 19.10 -3.96
N LEU A 117 -6.69 18.11 -3.99
CA LEU A 117 -6.21 17.44 -2.77
C LEU A 117 -5.17 18.29 -2.03
N VAL A 118 -4.35 19.03 -2.76
CA VAL A 118 -3.40 20.00 -2.19
C VAL A 118 -4.17 21.14 -1.50
N ASP A 119 -5.24 21.62 -2.11
CA ASP A 119 -6.13 22.64 -1.52
C ASP A 119 -6.90 22.11 -0.31
N LEU A 120 -7.33 20.84 -0.34
CA LEU A 120 -7.93 20.18 0.81
C LEU A 120 -6.95 20.08 1.98
N LEU A 121 -5.70 19.66 1.74
CA LEU A 121 -4.66 19.60 2.77
C LEU A 121 -4.37 20.97 3.37
N ASP A 122 -4.34 22.02 2.56
CA ASP A 122 -4.14 23.39 3.04
C ASP A 122 -5.29 23.85 3.95
N GLU A 123 -6.53 23.54 3.60
CA GLU A 123 -7.69 23.82 4.45
C GLU A 123 -7.62 23.06 5.78
N ARG A 124 -7.20 21.78 5.75
CA ARG A 124 -7.00 20.99 6.97
C ARG A 124 -5.90 21.60 7.85
N ALA A 125 -4.82 22.09 7.25
CA ALA A 125 -3.76 22.77 7.99
C ALA A 125 -4.25 24.07 8.65
N ARG A 126 -5.01 24.90 7.93
CA ARG A 126 -5.61 26.12 8.48
C ARG A 126 -6.56 25.85 9.64
N ALA A 127 -7.31 24.75 9.59
CA ALA A 127 -8.18 24.37 10.70
C ALA A 127 -7.36 24.10 11.97
N VAL A 128 -6.26 23.35 11.85
CA VAL A 128 -5.36 23.07 12.98
C VAL A 128 -4.67 24.35 13.48
N GLU A 129 -4.20 25.22 12.59
CA GLU A 129 -3.63 26.52 12.96
C GLU A 129 -4.61 27.37 13.77
N SER A 130 -5.88 27.40 13.35
CA SER A 130 -6.93 28.11 14.08
C SER A 130 -7.19 27.51 15.47
N ASP A 131 -7.09 26.18 15.61
CA ASP A 131 -7.29 25.49 16.89
C ASP A 131 -6.11 25.75 17.85
N LEU A 132 -4.88 25.84 17.31
CA LEU A 132 -3.66 26.19 18.05
C LEU A 132 -3.55 27.71 18.33
N GLY A 133 -4.28 28.54 17.58
CA GLY A 133 -4.23 30.00 17.71
C GLY A 133 -2.99 30.63 17.08
N VAL A 134 -2.41 29.99 16.07
CA VAL A 134 -1.23 30.46 15.32
C VAL A 134 -1.63 30.93 13.91
N ASP A 135 -0.84 31.83 13.34
CA ASP A 135 -0.99 32.32 11.98
C ASP A 135 0.35 32.17 11.25
N ARG A 136 0.40 31.28 10.25
CA ARG A 136 1.60 31.02 9.46
C ARG A 136 2.16 32.25 8.71
N GLU A 137 1.39 33.34 8.57
CA GLU A 137 1.91 34.59 8.00
C GLU A 137 2.78 35.38 9.00
N THR A 138 2.65 35.12 10.31
CA THR A 138 3.35 35.84 11.38
C THR A 138 4.17 34.94 12.30
N ASP A 139 3.85 33.65 12.36
CA ASP A 139 4.47 32.64 13.22
C ASP A 139 5.20 31.59 12.37
N ASP A 140 6.25 30.99 12.92
CA ASP A 140 6.99 29.92 12.26
C ASP A 140 6.20 28.60 12.35
N VAL A 141 5.42 28.28 11.31
CA VAL A 141 4.60 27.05 11.25
C VAL A 141 5.23 26.02 10.32
N ALA A 142 5.50 24.83 10.86
CA ALA A 142 5.95 23.67 10.10
C ALA A 142 4.82 22.64 9.92
N VAL A 143 4.84 21.90 8.81
CA VAL A 143 3.85 20.83 8.53
C VAL A 143 4.55 19.49 8.39
N VAL A 144 3.94 18.44 8.92
CA VAL A 144 4.32 17.04 8.67
C VAL A 144 3.15 16.30 8.01
N LEU A 145 3.28 16.03 6.71
CA LEU A 145 2.33 15.21 5.94
C LEU A 145 2.63 13.74 6.19
N CYS A 146 1.75 13.05 6.92
CA CYS A 146 1.95 11.65 7.32
C CYS A 146 1.11 10.68 6.48
N ALA A 147 1.78 9.83 5.70
CA ALA A 147 1.14 8.78 4.91
C ALA A 147 1.32 7.38 5.54
N ARG A 148 0.60 6.38 5.02
CA ARG A 148 0.77 4.97 5.45
C ARG A 148 2.18 4.44 5.19
N GLY A 149 2.74 4.76 4.01
CA GLY A 149 3.94 4.12 3.47
C GLY A 149 3.62 2.86 2.66
N SER A 150 4.49 2.54 1.71
CA SER A 150 4.35 1.41 0.78
C SER A 150 5.68 0.70 0.55
N SER A 151 5.63 -0.57 0.12
CA SER A 151 6.79 -1.26 -0.44
C SER A 151 7.09 -0.84 -1.89
N ASP A 152 6.18 -0.07 -2.49
CA ASP A 152 6.35 0.51 -3.81
C ASP A 152 7.06 1.88 -3.71
N PRO A 153 8.23 2.03 -4.33
CA PRO A 153 9.03 3.26 -4.24
C PRO A 153 8.37 4.46 -4.92
N ASP A 154 7.61 4.26 -6.00
CA ASP A 154 6.90 5.36 -6.66
C ASP A 154 5.85 5.95 -5.72
N SER A 155 5.11 5.07 -5.02
CA SER A 155 4.08 5.49 -4.07
C SER A 155 4.66 6.32 -2.93
N ASN A 156 5.86 5.97 -2.45
CA ASN A 156 6.55 6.75 -1.43
C ASN A 156 7.06 8.08 -2.00
N GLY A 157 7.60 8.07 -3.23
CA GLY A 157 8.05 9.26 -3.96
C GLY A 157 6.94 10.30 -4.14
N ASP A 158 5.72 9.84 -4.43
CA ASP A 158 4.56 10.72 -4.58
C ASP A 158 4.19 11.46 -3.29
N VAL A 159 4.41 10.86 -2.11
CA VAL A 159 4.22 11.55 -0.82
C VAL A 159 5.18 12.72 -0.67
N HIS A 160 6.46 12.51 -1.02
CA HIS A 160 7.46 13.59 -1.02
C HIS A 160 7.11 14.71 -2.01
N LYS A 161 6.66 14.34 -3.21
CA LYS A 161 6.22 15.30 -4.22
C LYS A 161 4.99 16.07 -3.77
N LEU A 162 4.01 15.41 -3.13
CA LEU A 162 2.82 16.04 -2.58
C LEU A 162 3.18 17.01 -1.45
N ALA A 163 4.06 16.61 -0.52
CA ALA A 163 4.58 17.49 0.52
C ALA A 163 5.26 18.72 -0.07
N ARG A 164 6.07 18.56 -1.13
CA ARG A 164 6.69 19.69 -1.82
C ARG A 164 5.65 20.62 -2.45
N LEU A 165 4.64 20.08 -3.13
CA LEU A 165 3.57 20.89 -3.72
C LEU A 165 2.70 21.57 -2.67
N LEU A 166 2.54 20.95 -1.50
CA LEU A 166 1.88 21.57 -0.36
C LEU A 166 2.69 22.78 0.16
N TYR A 167 4.02 22.70 0.17
CA TYR A 167 4.88 23.81 0.54
C TYR A 167 4.83 24.99 -0.44
N GLU A 168 4.89 24.70 -1.74
CA GLU A 168 5.00 25.75 -2.77
C GLU A 168 3.79 26.70 -2.75
N GLY A 169 4.05 28.00 -2.57
CA GLY A 169 3.01 29.04 -2.60
C GLY A 169 2.26 29.25 -1.29
N ARG A 170 2.74 28.71 -0.17
CA ARG A 170 2.23 28.98 1.19
C ARG A 170 3.35 29.41 2.12
N GLU A 171 3.00 30.15 3.17
CA GLU A 171 3.94 30.71 4.16
C GLU A 171 4.38 29.70 5.23
N PHE A 172 4.40 28.41 4.92
CA PHE A 172 4.98 27.44 5.85
C PHE A 172 6.50 27.61 5.91
N THR A 173 7.09 27.52 7.09
CA THR A 173 8.55 27.49 7.25
C THR A 173 9.12 26.22 6.59
N ARG A 174 8.37 25.11 6.66
CA ARG A 174 8.73 23.81 6.08
C ARG A 174 7.50 22.89 5.96
N VAL A 175 7.51 22.00 4.96
CA VAL A 175 6.60 20.84 4.89
C VAL A 175 7.45 19.58 4.71
N GLU A 176 7.38 18.67 5.67
CA GLU A 176 8.05 17.36 5.61
C GLU A 176 7.05 16.24 5.36
N SER A 177 7.52 15.22 4.66
CA SER A 177 6.81 13.95 4.50
C SER A 177 7.25 12.98 5.59
N ALA A 178 6.30 12.25 6.17
CA ALA A 178 6.59 11.16 7.09
C ALA A 178 5.68 9.96 6.85
N PHE A 179 6.04 8.83 7.45
CA PHE A 179 5.27 7.60 7.34
C PHE A 179 4.94 7.03 8.72
N ILE A 180 3.68 6.62 8.90
CA ILE A 180 3.26 5.91 10.11
C ILE A 180 3.72 4.44 10.09
N GLY A 181 3.86 3.87 8.89
CA GLY A 181 4.07 2.45 8.62
C GLY A 181 5.06 2.19 7.49
N VAL A 182 5.44 0.92 7.32
CA VAL A 182 6.09 0.31 6.13
C VAL A 182 7.48 0.82 5.74
N THR A 183 7.69 2.12 5.66
CA THR A 183 8.91 2.79 5.18
C THR A 183 9.35 3.90 6.13
N THR A 184 10.43 4.60 5.79
CA THR A 184 11.03 5.69 6.56
C THR A 184 11.09 6.98 5.70
N PRO A 185 11.18 8.18 6.32
CA PRO A 185 11.29 8.45 7.76
C PRO A 185 9.98 8.24 8.53
N ARG A 186 10.08 7.78 9.79
CA ARG A 186 8.88 7.60 10.64
C ARG A 186 8.36 8.94 11.16
N LEU A 187 7.06 9.00 11.46
CA LEU A 187 6.41 10.20 12.00
C LEU A 187 7.16 10.77 13.21
N GLU A 188 7.46 9.94 14.21
CA GLU A 188 8.15 10.37 15.43
C GLU A 188 9.54 10.95 15.12
N GLU A 189 10.34 10.25 14.31
CA GLU A 189 11.67 10.70 13.90
C GLU A 189 11.62 12.04 13.17
N THR A 190 10.59 12.24 12.36
CA THR A 190 10.37 13.47 11.59
C THR A 190 10.00 14.62 12.53
N LEU A 191 9.04 14.40 13.45
CA LEU A 191 8.65 15.39 14.46
C LEU A 191 9.84 15.83 15.33
N HIS A 192 10.64 14.87 15.80
CA HIS A 192 11.86 15.13 16.56
C HIS A 192 12.90 15.95 15.76
N THR A 193 12.94 15.77 14.44
CA THR A 193 13.84 16.51 13.57
C THR A 193 13.34 17.93 13.34
N VAL A 194 12.04 18.09 13.07
CA VAL A 194 11.39 19.41 12.89
C VAL A 194 11.49 20.25 14.17
N ALA A 195 11.30 19.64 15.34
CA ALA A 195 11.38 20.34 16.64
C ALA A 195 12.73 21.05 16.89
N LYS A 196 13.82 20.59 16.27
CA LYS A 196 15.16 21.17 16.44
C LYS A 196 15.26 22.58 15.86
N ASP A 197 14.45 22.88 14.86
CA ASP A 197 14.38 24.21 14.25
C ASP A 197 13.56 25.18 15.11
N ARG A 198 12.86 24.68 16.16
CA ARG A 198 12.02 25.43 17.10
C ARG A 198 10.97 26.31 16.41
N PRO A 199 10.12 25.73 15.55
CA PRO A 199 8.95 26.46 15.05
C PRO A 199 8.02 26.82 16.21
N ASP A 200 7.20 27.85 16.02
CA ASP A 200 6.14 28.20 16.96
C ASP A 200 5.08 27.08 16.98
N ALA A 201 4.78 26.46 15.83
CA ALA A 201 3.87 25.32 15.76
C ALA A 201 4.22 24.24 14.72
N VAL A 202 3.76 23.02 14.98
CA VAL A 202 3.82 21.87 14.07
C VAL A 202 2.42 21.31 13.79
N VAL A 203 2.03 21.35 12.52
CA VAL A 203 0.76 20.80 12.03
C VAL A 203 0.99 19.43 11.40
N VAL A 204 0.35 18.39 11.95
CA VAL A 204 0.42 17.03 11.40
C VAL A 204 -0.82 16.75 10.54
N LEU A 205 -0.61 16.36 9.28
CA LEU A 205 -1.69 16.07 8.34
C LEU A 205 -1.71 14.59 7.99
N PRO A 206 -2.68 13.79 8.49
CA PRO A 206 -2.86 12.42 8.05
C PRO A 206 -3.34 12.38 6.59
N TYR A 207 -2.51 11.86 5.68
CA TYR A 207 -2.90 11.60 4.31
C TYR A 207 -3.59 10.23 4.21
N MET A 208 -4.82 10.18 4.71
CA MET A 208 -5.69 9.01 4.79
C MET A 208 -7.09 9.35 4.29
N LEU A 209 -7.81 8.37 3.74
CA LEU A 209 -9.21 8.59 3.32
C LEU A 209 -10.17 8.58 4.51
N GLY A 210 -9.97 7.71 5.50
CA GLY A 210 -10.87 7.53 6.63
C GLY A 210 -10.21 7.70 7.99
N ASP A 211 -11.03 7.71 9.02
CA ASP A 211 -10.74 7.87 10.46
C ASP A 211 -10.39 6.54 11.15
N GLY A 212 -9.76 5.63 10.42
CA GLY A 212 -9.37 4.33 10.98
C GLY A 212 -8.18 4.39 11.94
N VAL A 213 -7.77 3.21 12.42
CA VAL A 213 -6.71 3.00 13.44
C VAL A 213 -5.40 3.74 13.11
N LEU A 214 -5.03 3.85 11.83
CA LEU A 214 -3.81 4.56 11.44
C LEU A 214 -3.94 6.08 11.60
N THR A 215 -5.11 6.63 11.32
CA THR A 215 -5.39 8.06 11.52
C THR A 215 -5.40 8.40 13.00
N GLU A 216 -6.09 7.59 13.82
CA GLU A 216 -6.08 7.71 15.28
C GLU A 216 -4.64 7.68 15.82
N ARG A 217 -3.83 6.70 15.39
CA ARG A 217 -2.42 6.60 15.80
C ARG A 217 -1.56 7.80 15.40
N ILE A 218 -1.85 8.46 14.28
CA ILE A 218 -1.15 9.68 13.87
C ILE A 218 -1.50 10.84 14.81
N VAL A 219 -2.79 10.97 15.14
CA VAL A 219 -3.28 11.98 16.09
C VAL A 219 -2.66 11.77 17.48
N ASP A 220 -2.74 10.54 18.01
CA ASP A 220 -2.16 10.19 19.32
C ASP A 220 -0.66 10.53 19.40
N LYS A 221 0.08 10.31 18.30
CA LYS A 221 1.52 10.64 18.22
C LYS A 221 1.78 12.14 18.17
N ALA A 222 0.89 12.92 17.57
CA ALA A 222 0.99 14.38 17.59
C ALA A 222 0.71 14.93 19.00
N GLU A 223 -0.32 14.40 19.68
CA GLU A 223 -0.62 14.75 21.08
C GLU A 223 0.53 14.39 22.03
N THR A 224 1.08 13.19 21.89
CA THR A 224 2.26 12.77 22.67
C THR A 224 3.45 13.70 22.45
N PHE A 225 3.66 14.16 21.20
CA PHE A 225 4.73 15.09 20.86
C PHE A 225 4.50 16.48 21.49
N ASP A 226 3.27 17.00 21.48
CA ASP A 226 2.92 18.27 22.13
C ASP A 226 3.27 18.26 23.63
N GLU A 227 2.95 17.15 24.32
CA GLU A 227 3.29 16.95 25.73
C GLU A 227 4.80 16.89 26.00
N GLU A 228 5.57 16.30 25.09
CA GLU A 228 7.02 16.12 25.22
C GLU A 228 7.81 17.41 24.88
N TYR A 229 7.29 18.23 23.97
CA TYR A 229 7.94 19.43 23.43
C TYR A 229 7.15 20.71 23.75
N PRO A 230 7.04 21.14 25.03
CA PRO A 230 6.16 22.23 25.48
C PRO A 230 6.56 23.64 25.00
N TYR A 231 7.52 23.74 24.09
CA TYR A 231 7.97 24.98 23.46
C TYR A 231 7.59 25.04 21.97
N VAL A 232 6.88 24.03 21.46
CA VAL A 232 6.33 23.95 20.10
C VAL A 232 4.89 23.48 20.22
N ASP A 233 3.92 24.31 19.83
CA ASP A 233 2.52 23.90 19.85
C ASP A 233 2.29 22.87 18.72
N ALA A 234 1.64 21.74 18.99
CA ALA A 234 1.41 20.71 17.99
C ALA A 234 -0.04 20.23 17.94
N GLY A 235 -0.51 19.98 16.71
CA GLY A 235 -1.86 19.49 16.47
C GLY A 235 -1.94 18.66 15.20
N ALA A 236 -2.92 17.77 15.13
CA ALA A 236 -3.19 16.95 13.96
C ALA A 236 -4.58 17.21 13.37
N SER A 237 -4.69 17.21 12.05
CA SER A 237 -5.99 17.27 11.39
C SER A 237 -6.69 15.92 11.36
N GLY A 238 -7.99 15.92 11.05
CA GLY A 238 -8.68 14.71 10.60
C GLY A 238 -8.19 14.23 9.21
N PRO A 239 -8.71 13.07 8.73
CA PRO A 239 -8.38 12.54 7.41
C PRO A 239 -9.00 13.39 6.29
N LEU A 240 -8.71 13.04 5.03
CA LEU A 240 -9.33 13.68 3.86
C LEU A 240 -10.85 13.51 3.88
N GLY A 241 -11.32 12.31 4.25
CA GLY A 241 -12.73 11.98 4.36
C GLY A 241 -13.43 11.90 3.00
N THR A 242 -14.72 12.21 3.02
CA THR A 242 -15.60 12.22 1.83
C THR A 242 -15.79 13.62 1.25
N ASP A 243 -14.78 14.50 1.41
CA ASP A 243 -14.82 15.89 0.95
C ASP A 243 -15.07 16.00 -0.56
N ASP A 244 -15.77 17.05 -0.99
CA ASP A 244 -16.18 17.23 -2.38
C ASP A 244 -14.97 17.41 -3.33
N ARG A 245 -13.80 17.82 -2.83
CA ARG A 245 -12.53 17.87 -3.59
C ARG A 245 -11.97 16.48 -3.90
N VAL A 246 -12.26 15.48 -3.06
CA VAL A 246 -11.95 14.08 -3.36
C VAL A 246 -12.85 13.61 -4.51
N VAL A 247 -14.13 13.94 -4.45
CA VAL A 247 -15.11 13.63 -5.52
C VAL A 247 -14.76 14.33 -6.83
N GLU A 248 -14.29 15.58 -6.77
CA GLU A 248 -13.79 16.31 -7.93
C GLU A 248 -12.61 15.58 -8.58
N THR A 249 -11.64 15.15 -7.77
CA THR A 249 -10.48 14.39 -8.26
C THR A 249 -10.93 13.09 -8.94
N LEU A 250 -11.85 12.34 -8.33
CA LEU A 250 -12.43 11.13 -8.93
C LEU A 250 -13.16 11.40 -10.25
N ALA A 251 -13.90 12.51 -10.32
CA ALA A 251 -14.58 12.92 -11.54
C ALA A 251 -13.58 13.24 -12.67
N ASP A 252 -12.44 13.84 -12.35
CA ASP A 252 -11.37 14.05 -13.32
C ASP A 252 -10.72 12.74 -13.76
N ARG A 253 -10.50 11.78 -12.84
CA ARG A 253 -9.99 10.43 -13.21
C ARG A 253 -10.93 9.67 -14.13
N TYR A 254 -12.24 9.79 -13.91
CA TYR A 254 -13.24 9.26 -14.84
C TYR A 254 -13.16 9.94 -16.22
N ARG A 255 -13.08 11.27 -16.29
CA ARG A 255 -12.97 12.01 -17.56
C ARG A 255 -11.70 11.67 -18.33
N GLU A 256 -10.57 11.52 -17.63
CA GLU A 256 -9.30 11.10 -18.21
C GLU A 256 -9.44 9.72 -18.87
N ALA A 257 -10.05 8.76 -18.17
CA ALA A 257 -10.33 7.43 -18.70
C ALA A 257 -11.23 7.50 -19.95
N ARG A 258 -12.28 8.32 -19.90
CA ARG A 258 -13.25 8.47 -21.00
C ARG A 258 -12.62 9.08 -22.26
N THR A 259 -11.65 9.98 -22.09
CA THR A 259 -11.00 10.70 -23.20
C THR A 259 -9.69 10.04 -23.65
N GLY A 260 -9.27 8.96 -22.99
CA GLY A 260 -8.01 8.26 -23.29
C GLY A 260 -6.76 9.04 -22.89
N SER A 261 -6.89 10.02 -21.97
CA SER A 261 -5.79 10.86 -21.50
C SER A 261 -5.18 10.39 -20.19
N VAL A 262 -5.37 9.12 -19.82
CA VAL A 262 -4.83 8.54 -18.58
C VAL A 262 -3.32 8.49 -18.67
N GLU A 263 -2.64 9.32 -17.87
CA GLU A 263 -1.19 9.28 -17.71
C GLU A 263 -0.83 8.41 -16.50
N MET A 264 -0.15 7.30 -16.76
CA MET A 264 0.38 6.41 -15.72
C MET A 264 1.89 6.62 -15.61
N SER A 265 2.45 6.61 -14.39
CA SER A 265 3.90 6.71 -14.13
C SER A 265 4.67 5.44 -14.52
N CYS A 266 4.57 5.04 -15.79
CA CYS A 266 5.19 3.80 -16.28
C CYS A 266 6.72 3.91 -16.38
N ASP A 267 7.25 5.12 -16.52
CA ASP A 267 8.68 5.37 -16.72
C ASP A 267 9.52 5.07 -15.47
N THR A 268 8.90 5.06 -14.29
CA THR A 268 9.55 4.71 -13.01
C THR A 268 8.94 3.46 -12.37
N CYS A 269 7.94 2.85 -13.02
CA CYS A 269 7.25 1.69 -12.49
C CYS A 269 8.17 0.48 -12.42
N LYS A 270 8.46 0.00 -11.20
CA LYS A 270 9.32 -1.16 -10.93
C LYS A 270 8.91 -2.47 -11.63
N TYR A 271 7.67 -2.55 -12.13
CA TYR A 271 7.18 -3.70 -12.90
C TYR A 271 7.46 -3.60 -14.41
N LYS A 272 7.80 -2.41 -14.91
CA LYS A 272 7.96 -2.12 -16.35
C LYS A 272 9.37 -1.72 -16.75
N VAL A 273 10.15 -1.19 -15.81
CA VAL A 273 11.54 -0.79 -16.05
C VAL A 273 12.44 -1.43 -15.02
N GLU A 274 13.67 -1.74 -15.43
CA GLU A 274 14.72 -2.22 -14.53
C GLU A 274 15.07 -1.09 -13.54
N LEU A 275 14.67 -1.27 -12.27
CA LEU A 275 14.95 -0.33 -11.19
C LEU A 275 15.90 -1.01 -10.20
N ALA A 276 17.01 -0.35 -9.86
CA ALA A 276 18.01 -0.90 -8.96
C ALA A 276 17.40 -1.25 -7.59
N GLY A 277 17.63 -2.49 -7.13
CA GLY A 277 17.02 -3.05 -5.92
C GLY A 277 15.62 -3.66 -6.10
N TYR A 278 15.07 -3.62 -7.31
CA TYR A 278 13.77 -4.21 -7.69
C TYR A 278 13.87 -5.02 -9.00
N GLU A 279 15.04 -5.51 -9.35
CA GLU A 279 15.31 -6.25 -10.60
C GLU A 279 14.45 -7.52 -10.71
N ASP A 280 14.11 -8.12 -9.57
CA ASP A 280 13.25 -9.30 -9.48
C ASP A 280 11.77 -9.03 -9.80
N ASP A 281 11.34 -7.75 -9.80
CA ASP A 281 9.96 -7.32 -10.06
C ASP A 281 9.70 -6.94 -11.54
N GLU A 282 10.76 -6.79 -12.36
CA GLU A 282 10.65 -6.38 -13.77
C GLU A 282 9.89 -7.41 -14.64
N GLY A 283 9.08 -6.91 -15.57
CA GLY A 283 8.27 -7.74 -16.47
C GLY A 283 6.99 -8.29 -15.82
N GLY A 284 6.78 -8.02 -14.53
CA GLY A 284 5.50 -8.19 -13.85
C GLY A 284 5.03 -9.64 -13.66
N ALA A 285 5.77 -10.67 -14.09
CA ALA A 285 5.34 -12.06 -13.95
C ALA A 285 5.19 -12.49 -12.48
N ARG A 286 6.13 -12.07 -11.62
CA ARG A 286 6.04 -12.25 -10.17
C ARG A 286 4.89 -11.45 -9.56
N ALA A 287 4.71 -10.21 -10.01
CA ALA A 287 3.61 -9.37 -9.57
C ALA A 287 2.24 -9.99 -9.93
N MET A 288 2.11 -10.53 -11.15
CA MET A 288 0.91 -11.23 -11.61
C MET A 288 0.64 -12.50 -10.81
N LEU A 289 1.66 -13.33 -10.56
CA LEU A 289 1.51 -14.50 -9.69
C LEU A 289 1.10 -14.10 -8.28
N ARG A 290 1.69 -13.04 -7.74
CA ARG A 290 1.31 -12.49 -6.43
C ARG A 290 -0.14 -12.02 -6.43
N SER A 291 -0.58 -11.28 -7.44
CA SER A 291 -1.98 -10.86 -7.59
C SER A 291 -2.95 -12.02 -7.69
N LEU A 292 -2.59 -13.09 -8.42
CA LEU A 292 -3.39 -14.30 -8.53
C LEU A 292 -3.54 -15.02 -7.18
N VAL A 293 -2.44 -15.17 -6.44
CA VAL A 293 -2.45 -15.79 -5.11
C VAL A 293 -3.22 -14.92 -4.12
N HIS A 294 -2.96 -13.62 -4.12
CA HIS A 294 -3.63 -12.64 -3.28
C HIS A 294 -5.16 -12.66 -3.46
N GLN A 295 -5.64 -12.66 -4.72
CA GLN A 295 -7.08 -12.79 -4.98
C GLN A 295 -7.65 -14.14 -4.55
N ALA A 296 -6.88 -15.22 -4.63
CA ALA A 296 -7.32 -16.54 -4.19
C ALA A 296 -7.40 -16.63 -2.65
N GLU A 297 -6.46 -16.00 -1.94
CA GLU A 297 -6.46 -15.91 -0.47
C GLU A 297 -7.65 -15.09 0.05
N HIS A 298 -8.14 -14.11 -0.72
CA HIS A 298 -9.30 -13.29 -0.38
C HIS A 298 -10.59 -13.69 -1.13
N ALA A 299 -10.64 -14.89 -1.69
CA ALA A 299 -11.84 -15.43 -2.31
C ALA A 299 -12.92 -15.80 -1.26
N ASP A 300 -12.49 -16.28 -0.09
CA ASP A 300 -13.38 -16.46 1.06
C ASP A 300 -13.43 -15.16 1.86
N ARG A 301 -14.56 -14.45 1.73
CA ARG A 301 -14.82 -13.18 2.43
C ARG A 301 -15.66 -13.38 3.70
N SER A 302 -15.93 -14.64 4.07
CA SER A 302 -16.84 -14.99 5.17
C SER A 302 -16.13 -15.28 6.50
N ASP A 303 -14.82 -15.59 6.46
CA ASP A 303 -13.98 -15.85 7.62
C ASP A 303 -12.73 -14.97 7.55
N VAL A 304 -12.91 -13.71 7.92
CA VAL A 304 -11.87 -12.69 7.85
C VAL A 304 -11.30 -12.52 9.27
N ASP A 305 -10.07 -12.97 9.50
CA ASP A 305 -9.35 -12.85 10.80
C ASP A 305 -9.42 -11.42 11.37
N ASP A 306 -9.24 -11.16 12.67
CA ASP A 306 -9.50 -9.83 13.25
C ASP A 306 -8.36 -8.79 13.05
N ASP A 307 -7.14 -9.22 12.72
CA ASP A 307 -5.97 -8.33 12.59
C ASP A 307 -5.76 -7.86 11.14
N PRO A 308 -5.64 -6.54 10.83
CA PRO A 308 -5.38 -6.09 9.47
C PRO A 308 -4.05 -6.71 9.03
N HIS A 309 -4.12 -7.79 8.24
CA HIS A 309 -2.91 -8.45 7.74
C HIS A 309 -2.26 -7.54 6.71
N VAL A 310 -1.47 -6.60 7.22
CA VAL A 310 -0.21 -6.25 6.60
C VAL A 310 0.48 -7.60 6.35
N HIS A 311 1.04 -7.82 5.16
CA HIS A 311 2.08 -8.84 5.05
C HIS A 311 3.23 -8.36 5.93
N ASP A 312 3.14 -8.61 7.23
CA ASP A 312 4.25 -8.42 8.13
C ASP A 312 5.38 -9.30 7.61
N ALA A 313 6.58 -8.73 7.66
CA ALA A 313 7.75 -9.56 7.45
C ALA A 313 7.67 -10.68 8.51
N PRO A 314 7.83 -11.94 8.10
CA PRO A 314 7.73 -13.07 9.02
C PRO A 314 8.70 -12.85 10.17
N GLU A 315 8.32 -13.21 11.39
CA GLU A 315 9.16 -13.10 12.59
C GLU A 315 10.57 -13.65 12.32
N LYS A 316 10.65 -14.75 11.54
CA LYS A 316 11.93 -15.25 11.00
C LYS A 316 11.92 -15.53 9.52
N HIS A 317 13.07 -15.29 8.89
CA HIS A 317 13.35 -15.68 7.51
C HIS A 317 14.44 -16.75 7.45
N VAL A 318 14.12 -17.89 6.87
CA VAL A 318 15.04 -19.00 6.65
C VAL A 318 15.43 -19.03 5.18
N ALA A 319 16.71 -18.74 4.89
CA ALA A 319 17.27 -18.75 3.55
C ALA A 319 18.12 -20.00 3.34
N VAL A 320 17.70 -20.88 2.42
CA VAL A 320 18.42 -22.12 2.08
C VAL A 320 19.20 -21.92 0.78
N CYS A 321 20.52 -22.04 0.83
CA CYS A 321 21.38 -21.91 -0.35
C CYS A 321 21.10 -23.06 -1.32
N THR A 322 20.68 -22.72 -2.54
CA THR A 322 20.41 -23.71 -3.62
C THR A 322 21.37 -23.58 -4.79
N ASN A 323 22.49 -22.88 -4.61
CA ASN A 323 23.53 -22.74 -5.63
C ASN A 323 24.33 -24.06 -5.82
N GLN A 324 25.15 -24.14 -6.88
CA GLN A 324 25.78 -25.37 -7.39
C GLN A 324 26.31 -26.34 -6.31
N THR A 325 27.16 -25.87 -5.38
CA THR A 325 27.74 -26.73 -4.33
C THR A 325 26.70 -27.25 -3.35
N CYS A 326 25.79 -26.39 -2.88
CA CYS A 326 24.74 -26.80 -1.94
C CYS A 326 23.69 -27.69 -2.62
N ALA A 327 23.38 -27.43 -3.89
CA ALA A 327 22.53 -28.30 -4.70
C ALA A 327 23.12 -29.71 -4.83
N ALA A 328 24.44 -29.81 -5.10
CA ALA A 328 25.14 -31.09 -5.15
C ALA A 328 25.16 -31.82 -3.79
N SER A 329 25.12 -31.08 -2.67
CA SER A 329 25.03 -31.62 -1.31
C SER A 329 23.60 -31.87 -0.82
N GLY A 330 22.58 -31.81 -1.67
CA GLY A 330 21.21 -32.17 -1.31
C GLY A 330 20.33 -31.04 -0.75
N ALA A 331 20.68 -29.77 -1.00
CA ALA A 331 19.92 -28.61 -0.51
C ALA A 331 18.44 -28.58 -0.94
N ALA A 332 18.08 -29.20 -2.06
CA ALA A 332 16.69 -29.28 -2.50
C ALA A 332 15.81 -30.03 -1.47
N THR A 333 16.30 -31.17 -0.97
CA THR A 333 15.59 -31.96 0.04
C THR A 333 15.54 -31.25 1.38
N VAL A 334 16.60 -30.54 1.76
CA VAL A 334 16.63 -29.70 2.97
C VAL A 334 15.60 -28.57 2.90
N LEU A 335 15.52 -27.88 1.75
CA LEU A 335 14.54 -26.82 1.53
C LEU A 335 13.10 -27.33 1.63
N GLU A 336 12.79 -28.45 0.99
CA GLU A 336 11.45 -29.05 1.02
C GLU A 336 11.07 -29.51 2.43
N ARG A 337 11.98 -30.17 3.16
CA ARG A 337 11.72 -30.60 4.54
C ARG A 337 11.57 -29.43 5.50
N LEU A 338 12.37 -28.37 5.38
CA LEU A 338 12.18 -27.16 6.20
C LEU A 338 10.82 -26.49 5.93
N ARG A 339 10.41 -26.41 4.64
CA ARG A 339 9.08 -25.91 4.29
C ARG A 339 7.96 -26.75 4.85
N GLN A 340 8.10 -28.07 4.78
CA GLN A 340 7.10 -28.99 5.33
C GLN A 340 7.05 -28.89 6.86
N GLY A 341 8.20 -28.92 7.52
CA GLY A 341 8.28 -28.82 8.98
C GLY A 341 7.72 -27.51 9.54
N VAL A 342 7.97 -26.38 8.88
CA VAL A 342 7.36 -25.09 9.28
C VAL A 342 5.84 -25.08 9.06
N ARG A 343 5.33 -25.75 8.01
CA ARG A 343 3.87 -25.88 7.79
C ARG A 343 3.18 -26.78 8.81
N ASP A 344 3.89 -27.79 9.29
CA ASP A 344 3.38 -28.77 10.26
C ASP A 344 3.54 -28.28 11.71
N ALA A 345 4.25 -27.18 11.93
CA ALA A 345 4.44 -26.57 13.25
C ALA A 345 3.27 -25.63 13.58
N ASP A 346 2.68 -25.80 14.76
CA ASP A 346 1.71 -24.86 15.32
C ASP A 346 2.44 -23.58 15.78
N ASP A 347 1.88 -22.40 15.47
CA ASP A 347 2.39 -21.08 15.89
C ASP A 347 3.84 -20.75 15.45
N CYS A 348 4.19 -21.02 14.18
CA CYS A 348 5.51 -20.69 13.63
C CYS A 348 5.43 -19.63 12.51
N ASP A 349 5.64 -18.34 12.83
CA ASP A 349 5.68 -17.25 11.85
C ASP A 349 7.05 -17.17 11.13
N VAL A 350 7.28 -18.14 10.24
CA VAL A 350 8.58 -18.30 9.57
C VAL A 350 8.42 -18.50 8.06
N HIS A 351 9.15 -17.71 7.28
CA HIS A 351 9.21 -17.90 5.83
C HIS A 351 10.48 -18.63 5.40
N VAL A 352 10.32 -19.75 4.69
CA VAL A 352 11.44 -20.53 4.14
C VAL A 352 11.59 -20.28 2.63
N SER A 353 12.67 -19.61 2.25
CA SER A 353 12.98 -19.26 0.87
C SER A 353 14.23 -19.96 0.36
N ARG A 354 14.29 -20.10 -0.96
CA ARG A 354 15.53 -20.46 -1.67
C ARG A 354 16.40 -19.21 -1.79
N SER A 355 17.71 -19.36 -1.65
CA SER A 355 18.68 -18.31 -1.94
C SER A 355 19.73 -18.78 -2.95
N SER A 356 20.37 -17.79 -3.58
CA SER A 356 21.61 -17.96 -4.34
C SER A 356 22.79 -18.22 -3.40
N CYS A 357 24.03 -18.13 -3.90
CA CYS A 357 25.21 -18.32 -3.06
C CYS A 357 25.20 -17.36 -1.86
N LEU A 358 25.37 -17.89 -0.65
CA LEU A 358 25.49 -17.10 0.58
C LEU A 358 26.95 -16.84 0.99
N GLY A 359 27.92 -17.06 0.08
CA GLY A 359 29.34 -16.81 0.33
C GLY A 359 30.07 -17.87 1.16
N GLN A 360 29.36 -18.88 1.69
CA GLN A 360 29.91 -19.98 2.50
C GLN A 360 30.09 -21.26 1.68
N CYS A 361 30.92 -21.19 0.63
CA CYS A 361 31.16 -22.35 -0.23
C CYS A 361 32.08 -23.37 0.44
N GLY A 362 31.62 -24.61 0.58
CA GLY A 362 32.43 -25.73 1.09
C GLY A 362 31.69 -26.60 2.09
N ASP A 363 30.79 -25.99 2.86
CA ASP A 363 30.08 -26.62 3.98
C ASP A 363 28.57 -26.74 3.73
N GLY A 364 28.18 -26.90 2.46
CA GLY A 364 26.77 -26.98 2.06
C GLY A 364 26.11 -28.33 2.42
N PRO A 365 24.79 -28.38 2.62
CA PRO A 365 23.82 -27.28 2.48
C PRO A 365 23.90 -26.22 3.59
N ILE A 366 23.83 -24.95 3.18
CA ILE A 366 23.85 -23.79 4.08
C ILE A 366 22.42 -23.28 4.29
N VAL A 367 22.05 -23.06 5.55
CA VAL A 367 20.77 -22.48 5.96
C VAL A 367 21.04 -21.28 6.87
N ALA A 368 20.55 -20.09 6.51
CA ALA A 368 20.67 -18.88 7.32
C ALA A 368 19.30 -18.53 7.93
N VAL A 369 19.28 -18.14 9.20
CA VAL A 369 18.07 -17.73 9.92
C VAL A 369 18.23 -16.28 10.38
N TYR A 370 17.33 -15.42 9.92
CA TYR A 370 17.23 -14.00 10.30
C TYR A 370 15.96 -13.77 11.13
N PRO A 371 15.95 -12.78 12.07
CA PRO A 371 17.02 -11.84 12.40
C PRO A 371 18.11 -12.42 13.31
N ASP A 372 17.96 -13.65 13.78
CA ASP A 372 18.82 -14.33 14.76
C ASP A 372 20.31 -14.39 14.36
N SER A 373 20.62 -14.14 13.09
CA SER A 373 21.98 -14.10 12.55
C SER A 373 22.72 -15.44 12.73
N VAL A 374 21.97 -16.54 12.68
CA VAL A 374 22.48 -17.90 12.84
C VAL A 374 22.64 -18.56 11.48
N TRP A 375 23.76 -19.25 11.31
CA TRP A 375 24.10 -19.98 10.10
C TRP A 375 24.31 -21.44 10.45
N TYR A 376 23.57 -22.31 9.77
CA TYR A 376 23.76 -23.76 9.82
C TYR A 376 24.49 -24.23 8.57
N GLY A 377 25.48 -25.09 8.78
CA GLY A 377 26.25 -25.71 7.71
C GLY A 377 26.21 -27.23 7.78
N GLY A 378 26.37 -27.88 6.63
CA GLY A 378 26.30 -29.33 6.48
C GLY A 378 24.92 -29.89 6.83
N VAL A 379 23.87 -29.08 6.68
CA VAL A 379 22.52 -29.45 7.12
C VAL A 379 22.03 -30.66 6.33
N THR A 380 21.71 -31.75 7.04
CA THR A 380 21.11 -32.93 6.43
C THR A 380 19.59 -32.86 6.50
N PRO A 381 18.87 -33.67 5.71
CA PRO A 381 17.42 -33.77 5.83
C PRO A 381 16.92 -34.16 7.23
N ASP A 382 17.70 -34.86 8.04
CA ASP A 382 17.28 -35.26 9.39
C ASP A 382 17.51 -34.15 10.44
N ASP A 383 18.33 -33.15 10.09
CA ASP A 383 18.57 -31.98 10.93
C ASP A 383 17.45 -30.94 10.84
N THR A 384 16.63 -30.98 9.78
CA THR A 384 15.56 -29.99 9.54
C THR A 384 14.52 -30.01 10.66
N ASP A 385 14.15 -31.19 11.15
CA ASP A 385 13.16 -31.33 12.23
C ASP A 385 13.67 -30.71 13.53
N ARG A 386 14.99 -30.77 13.77
CA ARG A 386 15.63 -30.16 14.93
C ARG A 386 15.74 -28.65 14.78
N ILE A 387 16.02 -28.15 13.58
CA ILE A 387 16.05 -26.70 13.30
C ILE A 387 14.65 -26.12 13.52
N VAL A 388 13.61 -26.76 12.99
CA VAL A 388 12.21 -26.34 13.19
C VAL A 388 11.84 -26.39 14.66
N SER A 389 11.88 -27.57 15.29
CA SER A 389 11.36 -27.75 16.64
C SER A 389 12.19 -27.08 17.76
N SER A 390 13.47 -26.81 17.53
CA SER A 390 14.33 -26.17 18.52
C SER A 390 14.50 -24.68 18.26
N HIS A 391 14.92 -24.30 17.04
CA HIS A 391 15.30 -22.93 16.76
C HIS A 391 14.12 -22.08 16.30
N LEU A 392 13.31 -22.59 15.38
CA LEU A 392 12.19 -21.83 14.83
C LEU A 392 11.00 -21.74 15.79
N GLU A 393 10.69 -22.83 16.52
CA GLU A 393 9.58 -22.83 17.50
C GLU A 393 9.94 -22.31 18.90
N ARG A 394 11.20 -22.46 19.33
CA ARG A 394 11.58 -22.31 20.76
C ARG A 394 12.78 -21.41 21.01
N ASP A 395 13.27 -20.71 20.00
CA ASP A 395 14.47 -19.85 20.08
C ASP A 395 15.74 -20.56 20.60
N ARG A 396 15.82 -21.89 20.47
CA ARG A 396 16.96 -22.68 20.93
C ARG A 396 17.82 -23.10 19.76
N ILE A 397 18.95 -22.41 19.59
CA ILE A 397 19.93 -22.68 18.53
C ILE A 397 20.45 -24.12 18.62
N VAL A 398 20.46 -24.82 17.49
CA VAL A 398 21.06 -26.16 17.34
C VAL A 398 22.58 -26.05 17.25
N SER A 399 23.23 -25.86 18.41
CA SER A 399 24.66 -25.49 18.53
C SER A 399 25.65 -26.39 17.79
N ASN A 400 25.36 -27.69 17.64
CA ASN A 400 26.24 -28.63 16.94
C ASN A 400 26.18 -28.52 15.40
N LEU A 401 25.23 -27.77 14.86
CA LEU A 401 25.08 -27.50 13.41
C LEU A 401 25.51 -26.09 13.03
N VAL A 402 25.79 -25.23 14.03
CA VAL A 402 26.18 -23.85 13.79
C VAL A 402 27.51 -23.83 13.06
N HIS A 403 27.52 -23.14 11.92
CA HIS A 403 28.68 -23.00 11.07
C HIS A 403 29.76 -22.18 11.77
N GLN A 404 30.97 -22.74 11.91
CA GLN A 404 32.03 -22.23 12.78
C GLN A 404 32.83 -21.02 12.24
N SER A 405 32.32 -20.34 11.21
CA SER A 405 33.07 -19.28 10.49
C SER A 405 32.53 -17.86 10.72
N LEU A 406 31.72 -17.64 11.76
CA LEU A 406 31.27 -16.33 12.21
C LEU A 406 31.42 -16.18 13.71
#